data_AF-A0A3D0I1K1-F1
#
_entry.id   AF-A0A3D0I1K1-F1
#
_cell.length_a   1.000
_cell.length_b   1.000
_cell.length_c   1.000
_cell.angle_alpha   90.00
_cell.angle_beta   90.00
_cell.angle_gamma   90.00
#
_symmetry.space_group_name_H-M   'P 1'
#
loop_
_entity.id
_entity.type
_entity.pdbx_description
1 polymer ?
#
loop_
_entity_poly.entity_id
_entity_poly.type
_entity_poly.pdbx_seq_one_letter_code
_entity_poly.pdbx_strand_id
1 'polypeptide(L)'
;MRGCARYVLLALLAACSCGVGGCLTLPSHGTLVYVDHRTGDWWSGEGVMTEVSADQTQCKIAARNTALIVETKWVPCKYVHPRTPQMN
;
A
#
# COMPACT_ATOMS: atom_id res chain seq x y z
N MET A 1 9.68 35.45 -33.34
CA MET A 1 8.66 34.73 -32.54
C MET A 1 8.54 33.27 -33.00
N ARG A 2 9.54 32.42 -32.72
CA ARG A 2 9.66 31.04 -33.27
C ARG A 2 9.99 29.98 -32.20
N GLY A 3 9.74 30.28 -30.92
CA GLY A 3 10.12 29.40 -29.79
C GLY A 3 8.98 28.66 -29.10
N CYS A 4 7.73 29.11 -29.21
CA CYS A 4 6.63 28.58 -28.41
C CYS A 4 6.00 27.29 -28.97
N ALA A 5 6.08 27.06 -30.29
CA ALA A 5 5.34 25.97 -30.93
C ALA A 5 5.93 24.56 -30.67
N ARG A 6 7.19 24.46 -30.25
CA ARG A 6 7.85 23.17 -29.98
C ARG A 6 7.47 22.56 -28.62
N TYR A 7 7.08 23.38 -27.65
CA TYR A 7 6.76 22.92 -26.30
C TYR A 7 5.35 22.34 -26.18
N VAL A 8 4.42 22.76 -27.05
CA VAL A 8 3.03 22.27 -27.03
C VAL A 8 2.94 20.82 -27.53
N LEU A 9 3.80 20.42 -28.48
CA LEU A 9 3.82 19.07 -29.03
C LEU A 9 4.36 18.01 -28.06
N LEU A 10 5.21 18.40 -27.10
CA LEU A 10 5.75 17.47 -26.10
C LEU A 10 4.79 17.21 -24.93
N ALA A 11 3.81 18.09 -24.70
CA ALA A 11 2.84 17.93 -23.61
C ALA A 11 1.74 16.89 -23.90
N LEU A 12 1.49 16.57 -25.18
CA LEU A 12 0.41 15.66 -25.59
C LEU A 12 0.77 14.16 -25.52
N LEU A 13 2.05 13.81 -25.42
CA LEU A 13 2.49 12.40 -25.30
C LEU A 13 2.52 11.88 -23.85
N ALA A 14 2.24 12.73 -22.85
CA ALA A 14 2.19 12.32 -21.44
C ALA A 14 0.82 11.75 -21.00
N ALA A 15 -0.11 11.57 -21.95
CA ALA A 15 -1.46 11.08 -21.69
C ALA A 15 -1.68 9.72 -22.35
N CYS A 16 -1.11 8.64 -21.78
CA CYS A 16 -1.68 7.27 -21.90
C CYS A 16 -0.75 6.22 -21.26
N SER A 17 -0.86 6.03 -19.94
CA SER A 17 -0.52 4.74 -19.32
C SER A 17 -1.02 4.64 -17.88
N CYS A 18 -2.24 5.09 -17.59
CA CYS A 18 -2.99 4.52 -16.45
C CYS A 18 -3.60 3.20 -16.92
N GLY A 19 -2.72 2.21 -17.10
CA GLY A 19 -3.08 0.83 -17.41
C GLY A 19 -3.85 0.23 -16.25
N VAL A 20 -5.08 -0.16 -16.55
CA VAL A 20 -6.03 -0.86 -15.69
C VAL A 20 -5.41 -2.18 -15.24
N GLY A 21 -5.14 -2.32 -13.93
CA GLY A 21 -4.55 -3.53 -13.38
C GLY A 21 -4.99 -3.74 -11.93
N GLY A 22 -6.27 -4.10 -11.75
CA GLY A 22 -6.82 -4.60 -10.49
C GLY A 22 -6.78 -3.60 -9.33
N CYS A 23 -7.85 -2.84 -9.12
CA CYS A 23 -8.01 -2.02 -7.93
C CYS A 23 -8.25 -2.93 -6.71
N LEU A 24 -7.17 -3.50 -6.17
CA LEU A 24 -7.13 -3.94 -4.78
C LEU A 24 -7.28 -2.66 -3.97
N THR A 25 -8.48 -2.41 -3.46
CA THR A 25 -8.72 -1.32 -2.51
C THR A 25 -7.84 -1.57 -1.29
N LEU A 26 -6.67 -0.92 -1.27
CA LEU A 26 -5.77 -0.96 -0.14
C LEU A 26 -6.49 -0.30 1.05
N PRO A 27 -6.40 -0.88 2.25
CA PRO A 27 -7.00 -0.28 3.42
C PRO A 27 -6.48 1.16 3.63
N SER A 28 -7.23 2.01 4.33
CA SER A 28 -6.78 3.37 4.65
C SER A 28 -5.82 3.37 5.86
N HIS A 29 -5.09 4.47 6.06
CA HIS A 29 -4.35 4.69 7.31
C HIS A 29 -5.26 4.46 8.54
N GLY A 30 -4.76 3.74 9.54
CA GLY A 30 -5.49 3.42 10.78
C GLY A 30 -6.40 2.19 10.69
N THR A 31 -6.43 1.49 9.56
CA THR A 31 -7.28 0.31 9.40
C THR A 31 -6.68 -0.91 10.09
N LEU A 32 -7.52 -1.67 10.78
CA LEU A 32 -7.16 -2.99 11.31
C LEU A 32 -7.00 -3.98 10.16
N VAL A 33 -5.84 -4.62 10.13
CA VAL A 33 -5.46 -5.57 9.09
C VAL A 33 -4.98 -6.88 9.68
N TYR A 34 -5.21 -7.95 8.93
CA TYR A 34 -4.52 -9.21 9.07
C TYR A 34 -3.43 -9.25 8.01
N VAL A 35 -2.18 -9.31 8.41
CA VAL A 35 -1.07 -9.65 7.51
C VAL A 35 -0.78 -11.16 7.50
N ASP A 36 -0.13 -11.66 6.47
CA ASP A 36 0.13 -13.09 6.30
C ASP A 36 1.47 -13.49 6.92
N HIS A 37 1.58 -14.72 7.45
CA HIS A 37 2.84 -15.28 7.97
C HIS A 37 3.96 -15.33 6.92
N ARG A 38 3.63 -15.29 5.62
CA ARG A 38 4.59 -15.17 4.51
C ARG A 38 5.42 -13.89 4.55
N THR A 39 5.06 -12.92 5.40
CA THR A 39 5.88 -11.73 5.71
C THR A 39 6.96 -11.99 6.78
N GLY A 40 7.00 -13.20 7.35
CA GLY A 40 7.91 -13.66 8.40
C GLY A 40 7.25 -13.76 9.78
N ASP A 41 8.00 -14.28 10.75
CA ASP A 41 7.50 -14.64 12.10
C ASP A 41 7.64 -13.50 13.13
N TRP A 42 7.79 -12.26 12.67
CA TRP A 42 8.09 -11.11 13.52
C TRP A 42 6.88 -10.58 14.30
N TRP A 43 5.68 -11.14 14.11
CA TRP A 43 4.42 -10.52 14.50
C TRP A 43 3.31 -11.57 14.70
N SER A 44 2.22 -11.14 15.34
CA SER A 44 1.17 -12.01 15.89
C SER A 44 -0.01 -12.31 14.94
N GLY A 45 0.01 -11.82 13.70
CA GLY A 45 -1.11 -11.97 12.77
C GLY A 45 -2.06 -10.75 12.72
N GLU A 46 -1.97 -9.82 13.67
CA GLU A 46 -2.80 -8.62 13.69
C GLU A 46 -1.95 -7.35 13.68
N GLY A 47 -2.43 -6.34 12.95
CA GLY A 47 -1.76 -5.05 12.89
C GLY A 47 -2.69 -3.93 12.49
N VAL A 48 -2.15 -2.72 12.53
CA VAL A 48 -2.78 -1.51 11.99
C VAL A 48 -1.94 -1.04 10.83
N MET A 49 -2.58 -0.80 9.69
CA MET A 49 -1.88 -0.20 8.55
C MET A 49 -1.73 1.29 8.75
N THR A 50 -0.49 1.78 8.76
CA THR A 50 -0.16 3.19 8.99
C THR A 50 0.28 3.89 7.72
N GLU A 51 0.68 3.19 6.67
CA GLU A 51 1.17 3.84 5.46
C GLU A 51 1.11 2.87 4.27
N VAL A 52 0.99 3.42 3.08
CA VAL A 52 1.12 2.69 1.82
C VAL A 52 2.15 3.44 0.97
N SER A 53 3.09 2.71 0.37
CA SER A 53 4.10 3.32 -0.50
C SER A 53 3.45 3.91 -1.76
N ALA A 54 4.12 4.90 -2.38
CA ALA A 54 3.58 5.59 -3.55
C ALA A 54 3.30 4.66 -4.75
N ASP A 55 4.07 3.57 -4.88
CA ASP A 55 3.90 2.52 -5.89
C ASP A 55 2.90 1.43 -5.47
N GLN A 56 2.32 1.53 -4.28
CA GLN A 56 1.33 0.60 -3.71
C GLN A 56 1.83 -0.85 -3.55
N THR A 57 3.15 -1.07 -3.55
CA THR A 57 3.73 -2.43 -3.38
C THR A 57 4.06 -2.77 -1.93
N GLN A 58 4.32 -1.75 -1.11
CA GLN A 58 4.70 -1.89 0.30
C GLN A 58 3.69 -1.20 1.21
N CYS A 59 3.36 -1.88 2.30
CA CYS A 59 2.42 -1.45 3.30
C CYS A 59 3.16 -1.39 4.64
N LYS A 60 3.05 -0.26 5.33
CA LYS A 60 3.67 -0.07 6.64
C LYS A 60 2.67 -0.44 7.71
N ILE A 61 3.04 -1.42 8.51
CA ILE A 61 2.16 -2.02 9.51
C ILE A 61 2.77 -1.82 10.88
N ALA A 62 1.97 -1.31 11.81
CA ALA A 62 2.26 -1.35 13.24
C ALA A 62 1.62 -2.61 13.83
N ALA A 63 2.43 -3.53 14.35
CA ALA A 63 1.96 -4.80 14.91
C ALA A 63 2.75 -5.20 16.15
N ARG A 64 2.14 -6.05 16.99
CA ARG A 64 2.84 -6.65 18.13
C ARG A 64 3.69 -7.82 17.67
N ASN A 65 4.96 -7.78 18.04
CA ASN A 65 5.88 -8.90 17.89
C ASN A 65 5.60 -10.02 18.91
N THR A 66 6.35 -11.12 18.82
CA THR A 66 6.22 -12.27 19.73
C THR A 66 6.58 -11.94 21.18
N ALA A 67 7.33 -10.87 21.42
CA ALA A 67 7.64 -10.32 22.74
C ALA A 67 6.62 -9.27 23.21
N LEU A 68 5.47 -9.13 22.52
CA LEU A 68 4.40 -8.17 22.82
C LEU A 68 4.78 -6.68 22.64
N ILE A 69 5.90 -6.40 21.98
CA ILE A 69 6.37 -5.05 21.67
C ILE A 69 5.74 -4.61 20.34
N VAL A 70 5.23 -3.37 20.30
CA VAL A 70 4.72 -2.80 19.05
C VAL A 70 5.88 -2.33 18.20
N GLU A 71 5.99 -2.91 17.01
CA GLU A 71 6.98 -2.54 16.00
C GLU A 71 6.29 -2.11 14.72
N THR A 72 6.95 -1.23 13.96
CA THR A 72 6.46 -0.79 12.66
C THR A 72 7.37 -1.29 11.56
N LYS A 73 6.80 -1.96 10.55
CA LYS A 73 7.58 -2.57 9.47
C LYS A 73 6.90 -2.41 8.12
N TRP A 74 7.71 -2.20 7.09
CA TRP A 74 7.26 -2.30 5.70
C TRP A 74 7.19 -3.77 5.29
N VAL A 75 6.03 -4.18 4.77
CA VAL A 75 5.78 -5.53 4.25
C VAL A 75 5.09 -5.45 2.89
N PRO A 76 5.20 -6.48 2.03
CA PRO A 76 4.49 -6.49 0.76
C PRO A 76 2.97 -6.40 0.95
N CYS A 77 2.32 -5.42 0.31
CA CYS A 77 0.87 -5.19 0.46
C CYS A 77 0.01 -6.40 0.03
N LYS A 78 0.49 -7.23 -0.88
CA LYS A 78 -0.20 -8.47 -1.31
C LYS A 78 -0.45 -9.47 -0.18
N TYR A 79 0.24 -9.30 0.95
CA TYR A 79 0.10 -10.12 2.16
C TYR A 79 -0.64 -9.38 3.27
N VAL A 80 -1.21 -8.21 3.00
CA VAL A 80 -1.98 -7.41 3.97
C VAL A 80 -3.44 -7.44 3.55
N HIS A 81 -4.30 -7.91 4.44
CA HIS A 81 -5.71 -8.11 4.20
C HIS A 81 -6.54 -7.26 5.18
N PRO A 82 -7.60 -6.59 4.72
CA PRO A 82 -8.51 -5.91 5.63
C PRO A 82 -9.14 -6.94 6.57
N ARG A 83 -9.15 -6.64 7.88
CA ARG A 83 -9.91 -7.45 8.82
C ARG A 83 -11.38 -7.14 8.55
N THR A 84 -12.11 -8.06 7.93
CA THR A 84 -13.56 -7.90 7.84
C THR A 84 -14.07 -7.87 9.28
N PRO A 85 -14.75 -6.79 9.73
CA PRO A 85 -15.41 -6.86 11.02
C PRO A 85 -16.42 -8.00 10.91
N GLN A 86 -16.23 -9.03 11.73
CA GLN A 86 -17.18 -10.11 11.86
C GLN A 86 -18.45 -9.46 12.42
N MET A 87 -19.44 -9.21 11.56
CA MET A 87 -20.77 -8.82 12.01
C MET A 87 -21.33 -10.00 12.79
N ASN A 88 -21.41 -9.84 14.10
CA ASN A 88 -22.19 -10.69 15.00
C ASN A 88 -23.64 -10.22 14.96
#